data_AF-A0A496DHM3-F1
#
_entry.id   AF-A0A496DHM3-F1
#
_cell.length_a   1.000
_cell.length_b   1.000
_cell.length_c   1.000
_cell.angle_alpha   90.00
_cell.angle_beta   90.00
_cell.angle_gamma   90.00
#
_symmetry.space_group_name_H-M   'P 1'
#
loop_
_entity.id
_entity.type
_entity.pdbx_description
1 polymer ?
#
loop_
_entity_poly.entity_id
_entity_poly.type
_entity_poly.pdbx_seq_one_letter_code
_entity_poly.pdbx_strand_id
1 'polypeptide(L)'
;MRTFRSIDELVRTLDRERELLREMFHKRTSLSFKYDFAVELTDYKEERVQSLINHGVIRSSGDFLEMEDIYLKFFEEVLQVNEEVNVAYIQGHLSKLNEQIEYYLKENNERRRYNYHNDVRRTLKNIALTTVRNVIDLKRNLDSTYKNEPNYQIKKVKLQRLGEKLKNIIQLINKCENAIDKDQLLFFRKAMDAQMRATVSDVKLQLIDSSHNLMEIQRQIVHYLNMIEYQNRIFEKVRKLKYLKEQFLLEENTNIKQVLAERNHVWMEPQPSYRIKLSIDYLRNSDEALTLIKKLATKLKRRDDKSRDVAEAIPTEYLEGKAEVIDQVNLREVYNSFVASGEHLFAFVMNYAYKNAVSTEDKLVFFCQIASEYAEDLNFSDRYECKGQVEYPLVFPK
;
A
#
# COMPACT_ATOMS: atom_id res chain seq x y z
N MET A 1 42.76 -2.04 12.18
CA MET A 1 41.83 -0.95 12.55
C MET A 1 42.60 0.24 13.08
N ARG A 2 42.55 1.37 12.38
CA ARG A 2 43.05 2.66 12.88
C ARG A 2 41.88 3.37 13.55
N THR A 3 41.97 3.67 14.83
CA THR A 3 40.97 4.48 15.53
C THR A 3 41.27 5.96 15.31
N PHE A 4 40.22 6.78 15.12
CA PHE A 4 40.37 8.23 15.11
C PHE A 4 41.00 8.71 16.43
N ARG A 5 42.01 9.58 16.34
CA ARG A 5 42.77 10.07 17.50
C ARG A 5 42.21 11.37 18.08
N SER A 6 41.38 12.09 17.32
CA SER A 6 40.70 13.32 17.74
C SER A 6 39.31 13.45 17.10
N ILE A 7 38.43 14.19 17.77
CA ILE A 7 37.11 14.58 17.25
C ILE A 7 37.27 15.38 15.94
N ASP A 8 38.29 16.25 15.84
CA ASP A 8 38.53 17.04 14.63
C ASP A 8 38.88 16.16 13.43
N GLU A 9 39.60 15.07 13.67
CA GLU A 9 39.98 14.09 12.65
C GLU A 9 38.77 13.30 12.17
N LEU A 10 37.90 12.89 13.10
CA LEU A 10 36.63 12.23 12.79
C LEU A 10 35.75 13.17 11.95
N VAL A 11 35.48 14.39 12.43
CA VAL A 11 34.59 15.34 11.76
C VAL A 11 35.09 15.70 10.36
N ARG A 12 36.40 15.95 10.20
CA ARG A 12 36.97 16.24 8.87
C ARG A 12 36.85 15.06 7.91
N THR A 13 37.00 13.84 8.40
CA THR A 13 36.88 12.63 7.57
C THR A 13 35.42 12.40 7.15
N LEU A 14 34.47 12.59 8.07
CA LEU A 14 33.04 12.48 7.79
C LEU A 14 32.54 13.59 6.85
N ASP A 15 33.03 14.83 7.01
CA ASP A 15 32.64 15.94 6.12
C ASP A 15 33.21 15.77 4.71
N ARG A 16 34.45 15.27 4.59
CA ARG A 16 35.08 15.02 3.30
C ARG A 16 34.35 13.95 2.48
N GLU A 17 33.87 12.89 3.13
CA GLU A 17 33.18 11.76 2.47
C GLU A 17 31.65 11.81 2.67
N ARG A 18 31.10 13.02 2.89
CA ARG A 18 29.68 13.23 3.23
C ARG A 18 28.72 12.70 2.18
N GLU A 19 29.07 12.79 0.89
CA GLU A 19 28.19 12.35 -0.20
C GLU A 19 28.04 10.83 -0.22
N LEU A 20 29.15 10.09 -0.10
CA LEU A 20 29.14 8.63 0.03
C LEU A 20 28.34 8.19 1.25
N LEU A 21 28.64 8.77 2.43
CA LEU A 21 27.98 8.40 3.68
C LEU A 21 26.47 8.70 3.64
N ARG A 22 26.08 9.80 2.99
CA ARG A 22 24.66 10.16 2.81
C ARG A 22 23.93 9.14 1.93
N GLU A 23 24.50 8.77 0.80
CA GLU A 23 23.89 7.78 -0.11
C GLU A 23 23.82 6.39 0.52
N MET A 24 24.89 5.97 1.22
CA MET A 24 24.89 4.71 1.97
C MET A 24 23.84 4.72 3.10
N PHE A 25 23.67 5.84 3.80
CA PHE A 25 22.65 5.97 4.84
C PHE A 25 21.22 5.98 4.29
N HIS A 26 20.99 6.60 3.14
CA HIS A 26 19.69 6.56 2.46
C HIS A 26 19.34 5.16 1.98
N LYS A 27 20.32 4.40 1.49
CA LYS A 27 20.16 3.02 1.02
C LYS A 27 20.38 1.96 2.12
N ARG A 28 20.41 2.34 3.40
CA ARG A 28 20.71 1.43 4.53
C ARG A 28 19.77 0.21 4.64
N THR A 29 18.56 0.28 4.09
CA THR A 29 17.60 -0.82 4.04
C THR A 29 17.79 -1.76 2.84
N SER A 30 18.60 -1.35 1.86
CA SER A 30 18.98 -2.16 0.71
C SER A 30 20.29 -2.90 1.02
N LEU A 31 20.21 -4.23 1.04
CA LEU A 31 21.26 -5.16 1.49
C LEU A 31 22.58 -5.16 0.72
N SER A 32 22.84 -4.19 -0.17
CA SER A 32 24.03 -4.26 -1.03
C SER A 32 24.38 -2.93 -1.70
N PHE A 33 25.33 -2.19 -1.15
CA PHE A 33 25.96 -1.05 -1.83
C PHE A 33 27.21 -1.55 -2.56
N LYS A 34 27.30 -1.39 -3.89
CA LYS A 34 28.45 -1.91 -4.66
C LYS A 34 29.70 -1.07 -4.44
N TYR A 35 30.88 -1.72 -4.42
CA TYR A 35 32.17 -1.06 -4.30
C TYR A 35 32.42 -0.03 -5.41
N ASP A 36 32.16 -0.39 -6.67
CA ASP A 36 32.35 0.49 -7.83
C ASP A 36 31.55 1.80 -7.69
N PHE A 37 30.32 1.70 -7.19
CA PHE A 37 29.46 2.85 -6.96
C PHE A 37 29.96 3.75 -5.82
N ALA A 38 30.64 3.18 -4.81
CA ALA A 38 31.30 3.98 -3.77
C ALA A 38 32.55 4.72 -4.31
N VAL A 39 33.28 4.10 -5.23
CA VAL A 39 34.45 4.70 -5.87
C VAL A 39 34.01 5.87 -6.76
N GLU A 40 32.91 5.74 -7.51
CA GLU A 40 32.30 6.83 -8.28
C GLU A 40 31.95 8.05 -7.39
N LEU A 41 31.36 7.80 -6.21
CA LEU A 41 30.95 8.85 -5.26
C LEU A 41 32.11 9.49 -4.48
N THR A 42 33.33 8.97 -4.61
CA THR A 42 34.53 9.49 -3.91
C THR A 42 35.52 10.14 -4.87
N ASP A 43 35.05 10.63 -6.03
CA ASP A 43 35.84 11.17 -7.14
C ASP A 43 36.82 10.14 -7.75
N TYR A 44 36.43 8.87 -7.83
CA TYR A 44 37.26 7.76 -8.33
C TYR A 44 38.56 7.52 -7.53
N LYS A 45 38.58 7.90 -6.25
CA LYS A 45 39.75 7.71 -5.37
C LYS A 45 39.52 6.54 -4.42
N GLU A 46 39.96 5.35 -4.82
CA GLU A 46 39.88 4.13 -4.00
C GLU A 46 40.51 4.29 -2.60
N GLU A 47 41.57 5.09 -2.48
CA GLU A 47 42.23 5.37 -1.20
C GLU A 47 41.27 5.94 -0.14
N ARG A 48 40.21 6.66 -0.56
CA ARG A 48 39.22 7.26 0.34
C ARG A 48 38.27 6.21 0.91
N VAL A 49 37.77 5.31 0.06
CA VAL A 49 36.95 4.17 0.47
C VAL A 49 37.77 3.25 1.38
N GLN A 50 39.02 2.97 1.01
CA GLN A 50 39.93 2.17 1.82
C GLN A 50 40.27 2.83 3.16
N SER A 51 40.35 4.17 3.21
CA SER A 51 40.49 4.92 4.46
C SER A 51 39.28 4.71 5.37
N LEU A 52 38.05 4.74 4.86
CA LEU A 52 36.84 4.49 5.66
C LEU A 52 36.78 3.05 6.18
N ILE A 53 37.22 2.07 5.38
CA ILE A 53 37.35 0.67 5.80
C ILE A 53 38.40 0.51 6.89
N ASN A 54 39.57 1.13 6.72
CA ASN A 54 40.66 1.07 7.69
C ASN A 54 40.29 1.69 9.05
N HIS A 55 39.43 2.70 9.04
CA HIS A 55 38.90 3.36 10.24
C HIS A 55 37.67 2.68 10.85
N GLY A 56 37.13 1.62 10.23
CA GLY A 56 35.94 0.92 10.72
C GLY A 56 34.66 1.75 10.59
N VAL A 57 34.59 2.67 9.62
CA VAL A 57 33.34 3.39 9.33
C VAL A 57 32.46 2.54 8.41
N ILE A 58 33.10 1.81 7.49
CA ILE A 58 32.48 0.95 6.49
C ILE A 58 33.15 -0.42 6.55
N ARG A 59 32.38 -1.49 6.36
CA ARG A 59 32.86 -2.86 6.20
C ARG A 59 32.76 -3.28 4.74
N SER A 60 33.79 -3.95 4.24
CA SER A 60 33.75 -4.63 2.95
C SER A 60 33.38 -6.10 3.17
N SER A 61 32.34 -6.52 2.45
CA SER A 61 31.88 -7.91 2.33
C SER A 61 31.94 -8.30 0.85
N GLY A 62 33.14 -8.58 0.35
CA GLY A 62 33.39 -8.85 -1.07
C GLY A 62 33.16 -7.60 -1.94
N ASP A 63 32.31 -7.72 -2.96
CA ASP A 63 31.97 -6.63 -3.89
C ASP A 63 31.03 -5.56 -3.28
N PHE A 64 30.60 -5.78 -2.04
CA PHE A 64 29.65 -4.93 -1.34
C PHE A 64 30.27 -4.22 -0.14
N LEU A 65 29.75 -3.02 0.10
CA LEU A 65 30.11 -2.15 1.22
C LEU A 65 28.88 -1.94 2.09
N GLU A 66 29.08 -2.04 3.40
CA GLU A 66 28.05 -1.81 4.41
C GLU A 66 28.58 -0.84 5.46
N MET A 67 27.74 0.04 5.98
CA MET A 67 28.18 0.89 7.11
C MET A 67 28.29 0.04 8.37
N GLU A 68 29.35 0.28 9.16
CA GLU A 68 29.55 -0.45 10.41
C GLU A 68 28.47 -0.07 11.44
N ASP A 69 27.94 -1.06 12.18
CA ASP A 69 26.80 -0.92 13.08
C ASP A 69 26.92 0.24 14.08
N ILE A 70 28.13 0.53 14.55
CA ILE A 70 28.41 1.61 15.50
C ILE A 70 28.14 2.97 14.85
N TYR A 71 28.59 3.16 13.61
CA TYR A 71 28.40 4.39 12.86
C TYR A 71 26.99 4.50 12.31
N LEU A 72 26.38 3.38 11.89
CA LEU A 72 24.98 3.35 11.49
C LEU A 72 24.08 3.78 12.66
N LYS A 73 24.27 3.21 13.85
CA LYS A 73 23.57 3.64 15.07
C LYS A 73 23.86 5.09 15.43
N PHE A 74 25.11 5.54 15.31
CA PHE A 74 25.46 6.94 15.54
C PHE A 74 24.69 7.89 14.59
N PHE A 75 24.68 7.61 13.29
CA PHE A 75 23.94 8.42 12.33
C PHE A 75 22.44 8.35 12.55
N GLU A 76 21.90 7.17 12.86
CA GLU A 76 20.50 6.98 13.25
C GLU A 76 20.13 7.83 14.48
N GLU A 77 20.92 7.76 15.55
CA GLU A 77 20.71 8.52 16.79
C GLU A 77 20.89 10.03 16.61
N VAL A 78 21.89 10.46 15.83
CA VAL A 78 22.23 11.88 15.61
C VAL A 78 21.32 12.53 14.58
N LEU A 79 21.07 11.87 13.44
CA LEU A 79 20.19 12.36 12.38
C LEU A 79 18.71 12.11 12.70
N GLN A 80 18.41 11.35 13.75
CA GLN A 80 17.05 11.10 14.22
C GLN A 80 16.18 10.40 13.15
N VAL A 81 16.79 9.46 12.40
CA VAL A 81 16.13 8.70 11.30
C VAL A 81 15.93 7.24 11.71
N ASN A 82 15.54 7.00 12.97
CA ASN A 82 15.30 5.64 13.47
C ASN A 82 13.99 5.11 12.87
N GLU A 83 14.06 4.02 12.11
CA GLU A 83 12.89 3.23 11.73
C GLU A 83 12.47 2.24 12.84
N GLU A 84 13.38 1.98 13.80
CA GLU A 84 13.16 1.04 14.90
C GLU A 84 13.18 1.74 16.27
N VAL A 85 11.99 1.93 16.85
CA VAL A 85 11.83 2.20 18.28
C VAL A 85 12.25 0.96 19.05
N ASN A 86 13.50 0.90 19.48
CA ASN A 86 14.05 -0.28 20.14
C ASN A 86 13.63 -0.31 21.63
N VAL A 87 12.75 -1.23 21.99
CA VAL A 87 12.23 -1.43 23.36
C VAL A 87 13.35 -1.62 24.38
N ALA A 88 14.47 -2.21 23.96
CA ALA A 88 15.67 -2.39 24.79
C ALA A 88 16.34 -1.06 25.17
N TYR A 89 16.34 -0.08 24.26
CA TYR A 89 16.92 1.24 24.51
C TYR A 89 16.15 1.96 25.63
N ILE A 90 14.82 1.84 25.62
CA ILE A 90 13.97 2.54 26.56
C ILE A 90 13.97 1.89 27.96
N GLN A 91 14.03 0.55 28.03
CA GLN A 91 14.31 -0.14 29.30
C GLN A 91 15.69 0.21 29.85
N GLY A 92 16.71 0.33 28.98
CA GLY A 92 18.06 0.75 29.36
C GLY A 92 18.09 2.13 30.04
N HIS A 93 17.32 3.10 29.55
CA HIS A 93 17.23 4.42 30.21
C HIS A 93 16.61 4.37 31.59
N LEU A 94 15.58 3.53 31.78
CA LEU A 94 14.94 3.38 33.10
C LEU A 94 15.87 2.64 34.08
N SER A 95 16.55 1.59 33.62
CA SER A 95 17.57 0.90 34.44
C SER A 95 18.70 1.84 34.83
N LYS A 96 19.21 2.62 33.87
CA LYS A 96 20.24 3.63 34.13
C LYS A 96 19.75 4.69 35.12
N LEU A 97 18.51 5.17 34.99
CA LEU A 97 17.91 6.10 35.94
C LEU A 97 17.89 5.53 37.36
N ASN A 98 17.45 4.27 37.51
CA ASN A 98 17.41 3.57 38.80
C ASN A 98 18.82 3.40 39.40
N GLU A 99 19.80 2.99 38.59
CA GLU A 99 21.19 2.85 39.02
C GLU A 99 21.78 4.19 39.50
N GLN A 100 21.60 5.27 38.74
CA GLN A 100 22.11 6.60 39.14
C GLN A 100 21.49 7.09 40.45
N ILE A 101 20.22 6.75 40.69
CA ILE A 101 19.52 7.11 41.92
C ILE A 101 20.00 6.27 43.09
N GLU A 102 20.28 4.99 42.87
CA GLU A 102 20.90 4.14 43.89
C GLU A 102 22.31 4.63 44.26
N TYR A 103 23.12 5.02 43.27
CA TYR A 103 24.44 5.61 43.51
C TYR A 103 24.35 6.93 44.29
N TYR A 104 23.40 7.79 43.95
CA TYR A 104 23.17 9.03 44.72
C TYR A 104 22.81 8.77 46.19
N LEU A 105 22.02 7.73 46.47
CA LEU A 105 21.58 7.41 47.83
C LEU A 105 22.70 6.79 48.69
N LYS A 106 23.64 6.06 48.08
CA LYS A 106 24.77 5.39 48.74
C LYS A 106 26.04 6.25 48.85
N GLU A 107 26.17 7.30 48.04
CA GLU A 107 27.39 8.12 47.98
C GLU A 107 27.48 9.13 49.15
N ASN A 108 28.61 9.12 49.85
CA ASN A 108 28.89 10.01 50.97
C ASN A 108 29.62 11.30 50.56
N ASN A 109 30.28 11.33 49.39
CA ASN A 109 31.00 12.49 48.90
C ASN A 109 30.09 13.48 48.14
N GLU A 110 29.99 14.72 48.61
CA GLU A 110 29.10 15.75 48.04
C GLU A 110 29.36 16.05 46.56
N ARG A 111 30.63 16.07 46.11
CA ARG A 111 30.94 16.37 44.70
C ARG A 111 30.47 15.26 43.75
N ARG A 112 30.68 14.00 44.14
CA ARG A 112 30.22 12.84 43.35
C ARG A 112 28.71 12.71 43.39
N ARG A 113 28.11 12.98 44.54
CA ARG A 113 26.66 13.03 44.74
C ARG A 113 26.00 14.09 43.85
N TYR A 114 26.61 15.26 43.68
CA TYR A 114 26.15 16.29 42.74
C TYR A 114 26.26 15.87 41.27
N ASN A 115 27.29 15.09 40.90
CA ASN A 115 27.38 14.54 39.54
C ASN A 115 26.26 13.53 39.25
N TYR A 116 26.01 12.58 40.18
CA TYR A 116 24.90 11.64 40.04
C TYR A 116 23.55 12.36 39.97
N HIS A 117 23.36 13.44 40.74
CA HIS A 117 22.16 14.28 40.64
C HIS A 117 21.98 14.90 39.25
N ASN A 118 23.06 15.44 38.66
CA ASN A 118 23.03 15.97 37.30
C ASN A 118 22.78 14.89 36.24
N ASP A 119 23.32 13.69 36.44
CA ASP A 119 23.13 12.58 35.52
C ASP A 119 21.70 12.03 35.58
N VAL A 120 21.07 11.99 36.76
CA VAL A 120 19.63 11.73 36.91
C VAL A 120 18.82 12.77 36.14
N ARG A 121 19.13 14.07 36.31
CA ARG A 121 18.44 15.15 35.59
C ARG A 121 18.57 15.03 34.07
N ARG A 122 19.77 14.72 33.58
CA ARG A 122 20.03 14.49 32.14
C ARG A 122 19.27 13.27 31.64
N THR A 123 19.26 12.18 32.39
CA THR A 123 18.56 10.95 32.02
C THR A 123 17.05 11.18 31.93
N LEU A 124 16.45 11.91 32.88
CA LEU A 124 15.03 12.30 32.83
C LEU A 124 14.69 13.15 31.59
N LYS A 125 15.51 14.16 31.28
CA LYS A 125 15.35 14.96 30.06
C LYS A 125 15.46 14.12 28.80
N ASN A 126 16.44 13.21 28.75
CA ASN A 126 16.64 12.34 27.61
C ASN A 126 15.47 11.37 27.42
N ILE A 127 14.89 10.84 28.50
CA ILE A 127 13.69 9.99 28.42
C ILE A 127 12.52 10.78 27.81
N ALA A 128 12.27 12.01 28.27
CA ALA A 128 11.18 12.84 27.76
C ALA A 128 11.37 13.19 26.28
N LEU A 129 12.56 13.68 25.90
CA LEU A 129 12.89 14.00 24.51
C LEU A 129 12.80 12.78 23.58
N THR A 130 13.29 11.63 24.03
CA THR A 130 13.19 10.37 23.27
C THR A 130 11.75 9.91 23.12
N THR A 131 10.92 10.08 24.15
CA THR A 131 9.49 9.75 24.10
C THR A 131 8.76 10.61 23.08
N VAL A 132 8.95 11.94 23.13
CA VAL A 132 8.36 12.88 22.16
C VAL A 132 8.77 12.52 20.74
N ARG A 133 10.06 12.21 20.51
CA ARG A 133 10.56 11.79 19.19
C ARG A 133 9.88 10.51 18.71
N ASN A 134 9.83 9.48 19.55
CA ASN A 134 9.19 8.21 19.20
C ASN A 134 7.71 8.39 18.83
N VAL A 135 6.99 9.31 19.49
CA VAL A 135 5.61 9.64 19.15
C VAL A 135 5.50 10.26 17.75
N ILE A 136 6.38 11.21 17.41
CA ILE A 136 6.43 11.86 16.09
C ILE A 136 6.75 10.83 15.00
N ASP A 137 7.75 9.98 15.23
CA ASP A 137 8.14 8.93 14.27
C ASP A 137 7.03 7.91 14.09
N LEU A 138 6.33 7.54 15.15
CA LEU A 138 5.21 6.60 15.08
C LEU A 138 4.04 7.19 14.28
N LYS A 139 3.76 8.49 14.42
CA LYS A 139 2.80 9.21 13.57
C LYS A 139 3.23 9.24 12.10
N ARG A 140 4.49 9.56 11.80
CA ARG A 140 5.02 9.58 10.43
C ARG A 140 4.97 8.20 9.77
N ASN A 141 5.37 7.17 10.52
CA ASN A 141 5.36 5.78 10.06
C ASN A 141 3.94 5.25 9.86
N LEU A 142 2.98 5.68 10.70
CA LEU A 142 1.56 5.37 10.51
C LEU A 142 1.04 5.91 9.18
N ASP A 143 1.26 7.19 8.91
CA ASP A 143 0.83 7.85 7.68
C ASP A 143 1.48 7.23 6.44
N SER A 144 2.79 6.96 6.51
CA SER A 144 3.53 6.34 5.41
C SER A 144 3.04 4.92 5.13
N THR A 145 2.87 4.09 6.17
CA THR A 145 2.39 2.71 6.04
C THR A 145 0.97 2.68 5.44
N TYR A 146 0.10 3.61 5.85
CA TYR A 146 -1.26 3.67 5.32
C TYR A 146 -1.30 4.16 3.86
N LYS A 147 -0.49 5.15 3.47
CA LYS A 147 -0.51 5.72 2.11
C LYS A 147 0.26 4.88 1.10
N ASN A 148 1.41 4.35 1.46
CA ASN A 148 2.39 3.82 0.52
C ASN A 148 2.34 2.30 0.36
N GLU A 149 1.80 1.54 1.32
CA GLU A 149 1.75 0.08 1.19
C GLU A 149 0.60 -0.36 0.26
N PRO A 150 0.90 -0.99 -0.89
CA PRO A 150 -0.14 -1.42 -1.83
C PRO A 150 -0.79 -2.74 -1.40
N ASN A 151 -0.04 -3.64 -0.75
CA ASN A 151 -0.53 -4.94 -0.34
C ASN A 151 -1.34 -4.84 0.95
N TYR A 152 -2.62 -5.19 0.86
CA TYR A 152 -3.57 -5.18 1.97
C TYR A 152 -3.13 -5.99 3.19
N GLN A 153 -2.69 -7.23 2.99
CA GLN A 153 -2.34 -8.13 4.10
C GLN A 153 -1.13 -7.60 4.87
N ILE A 154 -0.14 -7.11 4.12
CA ILE A 154 1.08 -6.51 4.69
C ILE A 154 0.74 -5.20 5.40
N LYS A 155 -0.13 -4.36 4.81
CA LYS A 155 -0.60 -3.12 5.43
C LYS A 155 -1.28 -3.40 6.78
N LYS A 156 -2.16 -4.41 6.88
CA LYS A 156 -2.83 -4.80 8.13
C LYS A 156 -1.81 -5.23 9.20
N VAL A 157 -0.89 -6.12 8.86
CA VAL A 157 0.14 -6.61 9.80
C VAL A 157 1.07 -5.48 10.26
N LYS A 158 1.51 -4.61 9.34
CA LYS A 158 2.36 -3.45 9.69
C LYS A 158 1.63 -2.48 10.63
N LEU A 159 0.36 -2.19 10.40
CA LEU A 159 -0.46 -1.35 11.28
C LEU A 159 -0.65 -1.99 12.68
N GLN A 160 -0.84 -3.31 12.74
CA GLN A 160 -0.92 -4.03 14.03
C GLN A 160 0.39 -3.95 14.81
N ARG A 161 1.54 -4.14 14.14
CA ARG A 161 2.87 -3.96 14.75
C ARG A 161 3.09 -2.52 15.26
N LEU A 162 2.62 -1.50 14.54
CA LEU A 162 2.65 -0.12 15.02
C LEU A 162 1.78 0.07 16.28
N GLY A 163 0.65 -0.62 16.37
CA GLY A 163 -0.18 -0.66 17.58
C GLY A 163 0.53 -1.30 18.79
N GLU A 164 1.29 -2.37 18.58
CA GLU A 164 2.12 -2.97 19.64
C GLU A 164 3.23 -2.01 20.09
N LYS A 165 3.90 -1.34 19.15
CA LYS A 165 4.90 -0.30 19.45
C LYS A 165 4.30 0.82 20.30
N LEU A 166 3.08 1.27 19.97
CA LEU A 166 2.35 2.27 20.73
C LEU A 166 2.11 1.81 22.17
N LYS A 167 1.63 0.58 22.37
CA LYS A 167 1.39 0.01 23.70
C LYS A 167 2.67 -0.03 24.55
N ASN A 168 3.82 -0.34 23.93
CA ASN A 168 5.11 -0.35 24.61
C ASN A 168 5.54 1.05 25.07
N ILE A 169 5.33 2.09 24.25
CA ILE A 169 5.63 3.48 24.63
C ILE A 169 4.73 3.93 25.79
N ILE A 170 3.44 3.60 25.76
CA ILE A 170 2.52 3.89 26.88
C ILE A 170 3.00 3.21 28.17
N GLN A 171 3.42 1.94 28.11
CA GLN A 171 3.97 1.24 29.26
C GLN A 171 5.22 1.92 29.81
N LEU A 172 6.07 2.49 28.94
CA LEU A 172 7.21 3.27 29.39
C LEU A 172 6.78 4.52 30.14
N ILE A 173 5.87 5.32 29.56
CA ILE A 173 5.40 6.56 30.19
C ILE A 173 4.88 6.26 31.59
N ASN A 174 4.04 5.24 31.72
CA ASN A 174 3.50 4.80 33.00
C ASN A 174 4.60 4.37 34.00
N LYS A 175 5.65 3.67 33.53
CA LYS A 175 6.79 3.29 34.39
C LYS A 175 7.63 4.50 34.81
N CYS A 176 7.82 5.47 33.91
CA CYS A 176 8.54 6.71 34.21
C CYS A 176 7.76 7.56 35.22
N GLU A 177 6.45 7.71 35.03
CA GLU A 177 5.57 8.40 35.99
C GLU A 177 5.58 7.72 37.36
N ASN A 178 5.48 6.38 37.41
CA ASN A 178 5.59 5.64 38.66
C ASN A 178 6.96 5.81 39.34
N ALA A 179 8.05 5.83 38.57
CA ALA A 179 9.39 6.07 39.10
C ALA A 179 9.50 7.47 39.76
N ILE A 180 8.90 8.49 39.13
CA ILE A 180 8.88 9.86 39.63
C ILE A 180 7.97 10.00 40.87
N ASP A 181 6.78 9.38 40.86
CA ASP A 181 5.74 9.62 41.87
C ASP A 181 5.77 8.65 43.07
N LYS A 182 6.16 7.39 42.87
CA LYS A 182 6.04 6.32 43.87
C LYS A 182 7.38 5.72 44.27
N ASP A 183 8.19 5.30 43.29
CA ASP A 183 9.34 4.44 43.59
C ASP A 183 10.55 5.22 44.13
N GLN A 184 10.69 6.51 43.79
CA GLN A 184 11.88 7.31 44.13
C GLN A 184 11.57 8.52 45.02
N LEU A 185 10.46 8.44 45.78
CA LEU A 185 10.04 9.45 46.76
C LEU A 185 11.16 9.85 47.73
N LEU A 186 12.03 8.91 48.12
CA LEU A 186 13.16 9.16 49.02
C LEU A 186 14.25 10.04 48.37
N PHE A 187 14.53 9.82 47.09
CA PHE A 187 15.46 10.65 46.32
C PHE A 187 14.89 12.05 46.13
N PHE A 188 13.66 12.17 45.63
CA PHE A 188 13.05 13.48 45.40
C PHE A 188 12.82 14.25 46.71
N ARG A 189 12.48 13.60 47.82
CA ARG A 189 12.41 14.32 49.12
C ARG A 189 13.76 14.88 49.59
N LYS A 190 14.87 14.20 49.30
CA LYS A 190 16.22 14.57 49.76
C LYS A 190 17.03 15.42 48.77
N ALA A 191 16.63 15.45 47.50
CA ALA A 191 17.41 16.00 46.39
C ALA A 191 16.64 17.02 45.51
N MET A 192 15.49 17.51 45.98
CA MET A 192 14.63 18.43 45.23
C MET A 192 15.09 19.88 45.34
N ASP A 193 16.08 20.20 44.51
CA ASP A 193 16.54 21.56 44.26
C ASP A 193 15.57 22.29 43.31
N ALA A 194 15.60 23.62 43.26
CA ALA A 194 14.76 24.41 42.35
C ALA A 194 14.92 23.98 40.87
N GLN A 195 16.15 23.65 40.46
CA GLN A 195 16.43 23.16 39.11
C GLN A 195 15.87 21.76 38.85
N MET A 196 15.97 20.83 39.81
CA MET A 196 15.43 19.48 39.65
C MET A 196 13.89 19.52 39.55
N ARG A 197 13.24 20.35 40.36
CA ARG A 197 11.80 20.56 40.33
C ARG A 197 11.30 21.08 38.98
N ALA A 198 11.98 22.08 38.42
CA ALA A 198 11.67 22.57 37.08
C ALA A 198 11.77 21.44 36.05
N THR A 199 12.86 20.67 36.08
CA THR A 199 13.04 19.58 35.11
C THR A 199 12.05 18.44 35.27
N VAL A 200 11.65 18.08 36.49
CA VAL A 200 10.62 17.07 36.71
C VAL A 200 9.27 17.57 36.22
N SER A 201 8.93 18.84 36.46
CA SER A 201 7.70 19.45 35.96
C SER A 201 7.66 19.48 34.43
N ASP A 202 8.76 19.89 33.79
CA ASP A 202 8.88 19.91 32.33
C ASP A 202 8.73 18.50 31.74
N VAL A 203 9.40 17.51 32.35
CA VAL A 203 9.31 16.10 31.94
C VAL A 203 7.88 15.59 32.08
N LYS A 204 7.19 15.86 33.21
CA LYS A 204 5.79 15.47 33.38
C LYS A 204 4.89 16.08 32.32
N LEU A 205 5.05 17.36 32.03
CA LEU A 205 4.27 18.05 30.99
C LEU A 205 4.49 17.39 29.61
N GLN A 206 5.76 17.14 29.25
CA GLN A 206 6.11 16.46 27.99
C GLN A 206 5.56 15.03 27.89
N LEU A 207 5.53 14.29 29.01
CA LEU A 207 4.98 12.94 29.06
C LEU A 207 3.45 12.93 28.93
N ILE A 208 2.77 13.91 29.54
CA ILE A 208 1.32 14.10 29.39
C ILE A 208 0.97 14.44 27.93
N ASP A 209 1.68 15.40 27.33
CA ASP A 209 1.49 15.76 25.92
C ASP A 209 1.76 14.57 25.00
N SER A 210 2.83 13.82 25.26
CA SER A 210 3.14 12.59 24.54
C SER A 210 2.03 11.55 24.68
N SER A 211 1.41 11.43 25.86
CA SER A 211 0.29 10.51 26.11
C SER A 211 -0.95 10.90 25.32
N HIS A 212 -1.30 12.19 25.29
CA HIS A 212 -2.41 12.68 24.47
C HIS A 212 -2.18 12.43 22.98
N ASN A 213 -0.97 12.66 22.50
CA ASN A 213 -0.59 12.36 21.12
C ASN A 213 -0.68 10.85 20.82
N LEU A 214 -0.23 9.99 21.72
CA LEU A 214 -0.36 8.53 21.57
C LEU A 214 -1.83 8.09 21.51
N MET A 215 -2.71 8.69 22.32
CA MET A 215 -4.16 8.41 22.23
C MET A 215 -4.74 8.80 20.88
N GLU A 216 -4.29 9.92 20.29
CA GLU A 216 -4.71 10.33 18.95
C GLU A 216 -4.26 9.33 17.89
N ILE A 217 -2.98 8.93 17.92
CA ILE A 217 -2.43 7.93 17.00
C ILE A 217 -3.16 6.59 17.17
N GLN A 218 -3.50 6.18 18.40
CA GLN A 218 -4.28 4.97 18.64
C GLN A 218 -5.65 5.04 17.95
N ARG A 219 -6.35 6.18 18.07
CA ARG A 219 -7.63 6.39 17.37
C ARG A 219 -7.45 6.32 15.85
N GLN A 220 -6.38 6.89 15.32
CA GLN A 220 -6.06 6.84 13.88
C GLN A 220 -5.77 5.42 13.41
N ILE A 221 -4.99 4.62 14.16
CA ILE A 221 -4.74 3.21 13.85
C ILE A 221 -6.06 2.43 13.77
N VAL A 222 -6.93 2.59 14.76
CA VAL A 222 -8.26 1.93 14.77
C VAL A 222 -9.08 2.37 13.57
N HIS A 223 -9.12 3.68 13.27
CA HIS A 223 -9.84 4.20 12.11
C HIS A 223 -9.31 3.62 10.79
N TYR A 224 -7.99 3.57 10.61
CA TYR A 224 -7.37 3.01 9.42
C TYR A 224 -7.61 1.51 9.28
N LEU A 225 -7.54 0.74 10.37
CA LEU A 225 -7.90 -0.68 10.34
C LEU A 225 -9.36 -0.89 9.92
N ASN A 226 -10.29 -0.08 10.44
CA ASN A 226 -11.71 -0.14 10.06
C ASN A 226 -11.93 0.24 8.59
N MET A 227 -11.26 1.28 8.09
CA MET A 227 -11.33 1.69 6.68
C MET A 227 -10.81 0.57 5.76
N ILE A 228 -9.70 -0.05 6.15
CA ILE A 228 -9.09 -1.18 5.46
C ILE A 228 -10.08 -2.35 5.40
N GLU A 229 -10.70 -2.73 6.51
CA GLU A 229 -11.72 -3.79 6.54
C GLU A 229 -12.95 -3.47 5.68
N TYR A 230 -13.41 -2.22 5.69
CA TYR A 230 -14.51 -1.77 4.84
C TYR A 230 -14.16 -1.86 3.35
N GLN A 231 -12.98 -1.38 2.94
CA GLN A 231 -12.50 -1.47 1.57
C GLN A 231 -12.37 -2.93 1.12
N ASN A 232 -11.90 -3.83 1.98
CA ASN A 232 -11.81 -5.25 1.67
C ASN A 232 -13.19 -5.86 1.42
N ARG A 233 -14.18 -5.53 2.26
CA ARG A 233 -15.56 -5.99 2.07
C ARG A 233 -16.16 -5.52 0.74
N ILE A 234 -15.84 -4.29 0.30
CA ILE A 234 -16.25 -3.81 -1.02
C ILE A 234 -15.53 -4.59 -2.11
N PHE A 235 -14.21 -4.77 -2.00
CA PHE A 235 -13.42 -5.47 -3.01
C PHE A 235 -13.89 -6.92 -3.20
N GLU A 236 -14.17 -7.64 -2.12
CA GLU A 236 -14.77 -8.99 -2.17
C GLU A 236 -16.12 -9.00 -2.88
N LYS A 237 -16.99 -8.01 -2.59
CA LYS A 237 -18.27 -7.86 -3.29
C LYS A 237 -18.08 -7.57 -4.76
N VAL A 238 -17.17 -6.68 -5.13
CA VAL A 238 -16.86 -6.35 -6.53
C VAL A 238 -16.29 -7.57 -7.26
N ARG A 239 -15.43 -8.36 -6.62
CA ARG A 239 -14.90 -9.61 -7.19
C ARG A 239 -16.02 -10.64 -7.41
N LYS A 240 -16.94 -10.79 -6.46
CA LYS A 240 -18.13 -11.64 -6.62
C LYS A 240 -19.04 -11.14 -7.76
N LEU A 241 -19.28 -9.83 -7.84
CA LEU A 241 -20.04 -9.23 -8.94
C LEU A 241 -19.35 -9.42 -10.29
N LYS A 242 -18.02 -9.26 -10.36
CA LYS A 242 -17.24 -9.52 -11.57
C LYS A 242 -17.40 -10.98 -12.01
N TYR A 243 -17.30 -11.93 -11.08
CA TYR A 243 -17.52 -13.35 -11.37
C TYR A 243 -18.94 -13.63 -11.88
N LEU A 244 -19.97 -13.08 -11.23
CA LEU A 244 -21.36 -13.20 -11.71
C LEU A 244 -21.57 -12.55 -13.09
N LYS A 245 -20.87 -11.45 -13.38
CA LYS A 245 -20.89 -10.79 -14.68
C LYS A 245 -20.28 -11.68 -15.77
N GLU A 246 -19.10 -12.25 -15.50
CA GLU A 246 -18.37 -13.13 -16.42
C GLU A 246 -19.16 -14.40 -16.75
N GLN A 247 -20.03 -14.84 -15.84
CA GLN A 247 -20.93 -15.97 -16.04
C GLN A 247 -22.29 -15.59 -16.67
N PHE A 248 -22.52 -14.31 -16.99
CA PHE A 248 -23.82 -13.78 -17.44
C PHE A 248 -25.00 -14.01 -16.46
N LEU A 249 -24.71 -14.46 -15.23
CA LEU A 249 -25.68 -14.77 -14.18
C LEU A 249 -26.05 -13.56 -13.31
N LEU A 250 -25.57 -12.38 -13.67
CA LEU A 250 -25.70 -11.16 -12.89
C LEU A 250 -27.15 -10.69 -12.80
N GLU A 251 -27.94 -10.85 -13.85
CA GLU A 251 -29.36 -10.49 -13.86
C GLU A 251 -30.24 -11.47 -13.07
N GLU A 252 -29.86 -12.75 -13.06
CA GLU A 252 -30.63 -13.81 -12.39
C GLU A 252 -30.36 -13.84 -10.88
N ASN A 253 -29.12 -13.62 -10.46
CA ASN A 253 -28.69 -13.79 -9.07
C ASN A 253 -28.65 -12.47 -8.28
N THR A 254 -28.93 -11.32 -8.90
CA THR A 254 -28.89 -10.03 -8.20
C THR A 254 -30.09 -9.14 -8.50
N ASN A 255 -30.50 -8.34 -7.51
CA ASN A 255 -31.59 -7.38 -7.63
C ASN A 255 -31.14 -6.03 -8.24
N ILE A 256 -30.08 -6.02 -9.05
CA ILE A 256 -29.46 -4.79 -9.58
C ILE A 256 -30.46 -3.97 -10.39
N LYS A 257 -31.31 -4.61 -11.22
CA LYS A 257 -32.35 -3.90 -12.00
C LYS A 257 -33.37 -3.17 -11.11
N GLN A 258 -33.76 -3.77 -9.98
CA GLN A 258 -34.69 -3.16 -9.03
C GLN A 258 -34.06 -1.96 -8.32
N VAL A 259 -32.82 -2.10 -7.84
CA VAL A 259 -32.12 -1.00 -7.16
C VAL A 259 -31.79 0.16 -8.11
N LEU A 260 -31.46 -0.14 -9.38
CA LEU A 260 -31.24 0.90 -10.39
C LEU A 260 -32.53 1.67 -10.70
N ALA A 261 -33.66 0.96 -10.78
CA ALA A 261 -34.97 1.58 -11.02
C ALA A 261 -35.43 2.45 -9.83
N GLU A 262 -35.09 2.07 -8.59
CA GLU A 262 -35.41 2.85 -7.39
C GLU A 262 -34.50 4.08 -7.20
N ARG A 263 -33.26 4.04 -7.69
CA ARG A 263 -32.27 5.11 -7.48
C ARG A 263 -32.03 5.94 -8.73
N ASN A 264 -32.93 6.89 -8.97
CA ASN A 264 -32.69 8.01 -9.89
C ASN A 264 -31.86 9.11 -9.19
N HIS A 265 -30.56 8.91 -9.07
CA HIS A 265 -29.67 9.94 -8.55
C HIS A 265 -29.31 10.96 -9.64
N VAL A 266 -29.32 12.25 -9.30
CA VAL A 266 -29.08 13.38 -10.22
C VAL A 266 -27.77 13.26 -11.02
N TRP A 267 -26.76 12.58 -10.48
CA TRP A 267 -25.49 12.35 -11.18
C TRP A 267 -25.59 11.34 -12.34
N MET A 268 -26.66 10.55 -12.42
CA MET A 268 -26.95 9.62 -13.51
C MET A 268 -27.76 10.28 -14.63
N GLU A 269 -28.27 11.49 -14.44
CA GLU A 269 -28.97 12.21 -15.49
C GLU A 269 -27.97 12.70 -16.56
N PRO A 270 -28.32 12.59 -17.85
CA PRO A 270 -27.50 13.17 -18.91
C PRO A 270 -27.42 14.69 -18.68
N GLN A 271 -26.22 15.20 -18.39
CA GLN A 271 -26.03 16.63 -18.15
C GLN A 271 -26.49 17.44 -19.37
N PRO A 272 -27.51 18.32 -19.24
CA PRO A 272 -27.93 19.15 -20.34
C PRO A 272 -26.80 20.12 -20.72
N SER A 273 -26.25 19.95 -21.92
CA SER A 273 -25.27 20.87 -22.48
C SER A 273 -25.96 22.18 -22.87
N TYR A 274 -26.07 23.13 -21.93
CA TYR A 274 -26.48 24.50 -22.24
C TYR A 274 -25.36 25.21 -22.99
N ARG A 275 -25.38 25.14 -24.33
CA ARG A 275 -24.54 26.00 -25.17
C ARG A 275 -25.12 27.41 -25.10
N ILE A 276 -24.49 28.28 -24.31
CA ILE A 276 -24.80 29.72 -24.31
C ILE A 276 -24.46 30.23 -25.71
N LYS A 277 -25.47 30.47 -26.54
CA LYS A 277 -25.29 31.13 -27.83
C LYS A 277 -25.02 32.59 -27.55
N LEU A 278 -23.84 33.08 -27.93
CA LEU A 278 -23.49 34.49 -27.83
C LEU A 278 -24.43 35.30 -28.74
N SER A 279 -24.93 36.45 -28.27
CA SER A 279 -25.82 37.28 -29.06
C SER A 279 -25.10 37.84 -30.29
N ILE A 280 -25.76 37.76 -31.45
CA ILE A 280 -25.18 38.18 -32.73
C ILE A 280 -24.92 39.68 -32.75
N ASP A 281 -25.76 40.47 -32.07
CA ASP A 281 -25.60 41.93 -31.97
C ASP A 281 -24.36 42.32 -31.16
N TYR A 282 -24.04 41.55 -30.10
CA TYR A 282 -22.83 41.77 -29.30
C TYR A 282 -21.56 41.45 -30.11
N LEU A 283 -21.59 40.42 -30.95
CA LEU A 283 -20.49 40.09 -31.87
C LEU A 283 -20.28 41.13 -32.97
N ARG A 284 -21.34 41.79 -33.43
CA ARG A 284 -21.27 42.74 -34.55
C ARG A 284 -20.88 44.15 -34.14
N ASN A 285 -21.36 44.61 -32.99
CA ASN A 285 -21.26 46.02 -32.61
C ASN A 285 -20.27 46.32 -31.49
N SER A 286 -19.72 45.30 -30.81
CA SER A 286 -18.79 45.53 -29.69
C SER A 286 -17.35 45.17 -30.05
N ASP A 287 -16.47 46.17 -29.97
CA ASP A 287 -15.02 45.96 -30.04
C ASP A 287 -14.51 45.11 -28.86
N GLU A 288 -15.21 45.14 -27.72
CA GLU A 288 -14.94 44.28 -26.57
C GLU A 288 -15.03 42.79 -26.92
N ALA A 289 -16.06 42.36 -27.67
CA ALA A 289 -16.18 40.97 -28.12
C ALA A 289 -14.98 40.56 -28.99
N LEU A 290 -14.51 41.46 -29.87
CA LEU A 290 -13.37 41.21 -30.74
C LEU A 290 -12.07 41.04 -29.94
N THR A 291 -11.85 41.87 -28.92
CA THR A 291 -10.68 41.72 -28.03
C THR A 291 -10.72 40.42 -27.22
N LEU A 292 -11.90 40.00 -26.76
CA LEU A 292 -12.09 38.75 -26.03
C LEU A 292 -11.86 37.54 -26.94
N ILE A 293 -12.34 37.57 -28.19
CA ILE A 293 -12.10 36.52 -29.18
C ILE A 293 -10.61 36.41 -29.51
N LYS A 294 -9.89 37.53 -29.70
CA LYS A 294 -8.42 37.52 -29.89
C LYS A 294 -7.68 36.94 -28.68
N LYS A 295 -8.12 37.26 -27.45
CA LYS A 295 -7.56 36.68 -26.21
C LYS A 295 -7.85 35.17 -26.08
N LEU A 296 -9.03 34.72 -26.52
CA LEU A 296 -9.36 33.29 -26.52
C LEU A 296 -8.59 32.52 -27.60
N ALA A 297 -8.47 33.08 -28.81
CA ALA A 297 -7.70 32.47 -29.89
C ALA A 297 -6.21 32.31 -29.54
N THR A 298 -5.62 33.30 -28.86
CA THR A 298 -4.24 33.20 -28.37
C THR A 298 -4.08 32.19 -27.22
N LYS A 299 -5.09 32.04 -26.35
CA LYS A 299 -5.10 30.99 -25.31
C LYS A 299 -5.31 29.59 -25.85
N LEU A 300 -6.12 29.41 -26.91
CA LEU A 300 -6.32 28.13 -27.59
C LEU A 300 -5.04 27.67 -28.29
N LYS A 301 -4.35 28.56 -29.02
CA LYS A 301 -3.04 28.25 -29.61
C LYS A 301 -1.99 27.82 -28.56
N ARG A 302 -1.97 28.48 -27.39
CA ARG A 302 -1.09 28.09 -26.27
C ARG A 302 -1.50 26.77 -25.59
N ARG A 303 -2.71 26.28 -25.82
CA ARG A 303 -3.23 25.02 -25.24
C ARG A 303 -2.84 23.81 -26.09
N ASP A 304 -2.79 23.97 -27.42
CA ASP A 304 -2.30 22.94 -28.34
C ASP A 304 -0.78 22.75 -28.21
N ASP A 305 -0.01 23.81 -27.91
CA ASP A 305 1.45 23.73 -27.68
C ASP A 305 1.85 23.08 -26.35
N LYS A 306 0.91 22.96 -25.40
CA LYS A 306 1.13 22.15 -24.20
C LYS A 306 0.52 20.79 -24.45
N SER A 307 1.26 19.92 -25.14
CA SER A 307 1.08 18.48 -25.03
C SER A 307 1.05 18.14 -23.54
N ARG A 308 -0.16 18.02 -23.01
CA ARG A 308 -0.35 17.39 -21.72
C ARG A 308 0.09 15.96 -21.94
N ASP A 309 0.95 15.44 -21.08
CA ASP A 309 1.11 14.00 -20.85
C ASP A 309 -0.22 13.48 -20.28
N VAL A 310 -1.24 13.45 -21.13
CA VAL A 310 -2.43 12.63 -20.93
C VAL A 310 -1.99 11.28 -21.46
N ALA A 311 -2.11 10.25 -20.62
CA ALA A 311 -1.98 8.87 -21.10
C ALA A 311 -2.80 8.71 -22.38
N GLU A 312 -2.22 8.06 -23.40
CA GLU A 312 -2.91 7.80 -24.65
C GLU A 312 -4.31 7.25 -24.38
N ALA A 313 -5.28 7.71 -25.17
CA ALA A 313 -6.62 7.15 -25.13
C ALA A 313 -6.49 5.63 -25.29
N ILE A 314 -7.13 4.87 -24.38
CA ILE A 314 -7.14 3.40 -24.44
C ILE A 314 -7.50 3.02 -25.88
N PRO A 315 -6.62 2.29 -26.61
CA PRO A 315 -6.86 1.94 -27.99
C PRO A 315 -8.23 1.28 -28.11
N THR A 316 -9.00 1.63 -29.14
CA THR A 316 -10.31 1.01 -29.40
C THR A 316 -10.21 -0.51 -29.52
N GLU A 317 -9.03 -1.03 -29.88
CA GLU A 317 -8.66 -2.45 -29.89
C GLU A 317 -8.72 -3.14 -28.51
N TYR A 318 -8.58 -2.39 -27.40
CA TYR A 318 -8.77 -2.91 -26.04
C TYR A 318 -10.24 -2.91 -25.59
N LEU A 319 -11.09 -2.08 -26.22
CA LEU A 319 -12.53 -2.00 -25.96
C LEU A 319 -13.33 -2.93 -26.87
N GLU A 320 -12.83 -3.14 -28.09
CA GLU A 320 -13.16 -4.27 -28.95
C GLU A 320 -12.42 -5.49 -28.41
N GLY A 321 -12.87 -5.97 -27.24
CA GLY A 321 -12.74 -7.40 -27.00
C GLY A 321 -13.23 -8.08 -28.26
N LYS A 322 -12.38 -8.89 -28.89
CA LYS A 322 -12.85 -9.86 -29.88
C LYS A 322 -13.85 -10.72 -29.13
N ALA A 323 -15.11 -10.28 -29.12
CA ALA A 323 -16.24 -11.16 -29.00
C ALA A 323 -16.13 -12.00 -30.27
N GLU A 324 -15.34 -13.08 -30.18
CA GLU A 324 -15.70 -14.27 -30.93
C GLU A 324 -17.10 -14.60 -30.42
N VAL A 325 -18.09 -14.05 -31.11
CA VAL A 325 -19.43 -14.60 -31.12
C VAL A 325 -19.23 -15.96 -31.77
N ILE A 326 -18.86 -16.95 -30.96
CA ILE A 326 -19.04 -18.34 -31.35
C ILE A 326 -20.55 -18.46 -31.43
N ASP A 327 -21.07 -18.35 -32.65
CA ASP A 327 -22.48 -18.47 -32.97
C ASP A 327 -22.83 -19.96 -32.81
N GLN A 328 -22.88 -20.41 -31.55
CA GLN A 328 -23.21 -21.78 -31.20
C GLN A 328 -24.68 -21.99 -31.52
N VAL A 329 -24.95 -22.93 -32.42
CA VAL A 329 -26.29 -23.43 -32.66
C VAL A 329 -26.83 -23.95 -31.33
N ASN A 330 -27.96 -23.42 -30.89
CA ASN A 330 -28.57 -23.80 -29.62
C ASN A 330 -29.14 -25.23 -29.74
N LEU A 331 -28.34 -26.24 -29.39
CA LEU A 331 -28.65 -27.67 -29.51
C LEU A 331 -29.96 -28.04 -28.79
N ARG A 332 -30.32 -27.29 -27.75
CA ARG A 332 -31.57 -27.47 -27.00
C ARG A 332 -32.83 -27.08 -27.80
N GLU A 333 -32.75 -26.05 -28.65
CA GLU A 333 -33.84 -25.65 -29.55
C GLU A 333 -34.06 -26.72 -30.64
N VAL A 334 -32.96 -27.30 -31.13
CA VAL A 334 -32.96 -28.41 -32.10
C VAL A 334 -33.55 -29.68 -31.45
N TYR A 335 -33.18 -30.00 -30.21
CA TYR A 335 -33.76 -31.15 -29.49
C TYR A 335 -35.26 -31.00 -29.21
N ASN A 336 -35.71 -29.83 -28.74
CA ASN A 336 -37.13 -29.62 -28.47
C ASN A 336 -37.99 -29.69 -29.74
N SER A 337 -37.46 -29.22 -30.86
CA SER A 337 -38.15 -29.33 -32.16
C SER A 337 -38.10 -30.75 -32.74
N PHE A 338 -37.08 -31.53 -32.41
CA PHE A 338 -37.00 -32.96 -32.73
C PHE A 338 -38.06 -33.78 -32.00
N VAL A 339 -38.22 -33.59 -30.68
CA VAL A 339 -39.25 -34.28 -29.88
C VAL A 339 -40.66 -34.03 -30.44
N ALA A 340 -40.88 -32.86 -31.05
CA ALA A 340 -42.16 -32.50 -31.66
C ALA A 340 -42.38 -33.07 -33.07
N SER A 341 -41.33 -33.44 -33.82
CA SER A 341 -41.45 -33.84 -35.23
C SER A 341 -41.76 -35.33 -35.44
N GLY A 342 -41.46 -36.19 -34.45
CA GLY A 342 -41.71 -37.63 -34.51
C GLY A 342 -40.91 -38.38 -35.60
N GLU A 343 -39.96 -37.73 -36.26
CA GLU A 343 -39.06 -38.34 -37.25
C GLU A 343 -37.83 -38.98 -36.59
N HIS A 344 -36.99 -39.66 -37.38
CA HIS A 344 -35.69 -40.15 -36.91
C HIS A 344 -34.71 -38.99 -36.70
N LEU A 345 -33.90 -39.05 -35.64
CA LEU A 345 -32.97 -37.97 -35.26
C LEU A 345 -32.05 -37.55 -36.40
N PHE A 346 -31.55 -38.51 -37.18
CA PHE A 346 -30.68 -38.23 -38.32
C PHE A 346 -31.40 -37.51 -39.47
N ALA A 347 -32.64 -37.92 -39.80
CA ALA A 347 -33.44 -37.27 -40.84
C ALA A 347 -33.80 -35.84 -40.44
N PHE A 348 -34.15 -35.65 -39.16
CA PHE A 348 -34.51 -34.35 -38.62
C PHE A 348 -33.32 -33.37 -38.60
N VAL A 349 -32.17 -33.77 -38.06
CA VAL A 349 -30.95 -32.95 -38.01
C VAL A 349 -30.49 -32.57 -39.43
N MET A 350 -30.70 -33.43 -40.43
CA MET A 350 -30.33 -33.12 -41.81
C MET A 350 -31.28 -32.12 -42.48
N ASN A 351 -32.57 -32.21 -42.19
CA ASN A 351 -33.63 -31.38 -42.78
C ASN A 351 -33.97 -30.12 -41.95
N TYR A 352 -33.37 -29.96 -40.77
CA TYR A 352 -33.60 -28.80 -39.92
C TYR A 352 -33.12 -27.51 -40.57
N ALA A 353 -33.98 -26.49 -40.56
CA ALA A 353 -33.66 -25.16 -41.07
C ALA A 353 -32.78 -24.41 -40.05
N TYR A 354 -31.48 -24.68 -40.08
CA TYR A 354 -30.51 -23.91 -39.30
C TYR A 354 -30.51 -22.45 -39.74
N LYS A 355 -30.38 -21.53 -38.77
CA LYS A 355 -30.32 -20.08 -39.01
C LYS A 355 -29.11 -19.68 -39.89
N ASN A 356 -28.06 -20.51 -39.92
CA ASN A 356 -26.86 -20.34 -40.73
C ASN A 356 -26.62 -21.55 -41.66
N ALA A 357 -25.83 -21.39 -42.73
CA ALA A 357 -25.46 -22.46 -43.64
C ALA A 357 -24.45 -23.43 -42.99
N VAL A 358 -24.95 -24.48 -42.34
CA VAL A 358 -24.15 -25.50 -41.66
C VAL A 358 -23.68 -26.57 -42.64
N SER A 359 -22.40 -26.95 -42.61
CA SER A 359 -21.84 -28.01 -43.46
C SER A 359 -22.39 -29.38 -43.07
N THR A 360 -22.32 -30.36 -43.98
CA THR A 360 -22.75 -31.74 -43.69
C THR A 360 -21.95 -32.39 -42.56
N GLU A 361 -20.70 -31.99 -42.35
CA GLU A 361 -19.84 -32.52 -41.28
C GLU A 361 -20.27 -31.95 -39.92
N ASP A 362 -20.57 -30.66 -39.83
CA ASP A 362 -21.04 -30.02 -38.60
C ASP A 362 -22.42 -30.56 -38.17
N LYS A 363 -23.28 -30.90 -39.14
CA LYS A 363 -24.56 -31.59 -38.87
C LYS A 363 -24.36 -32.97 -38.26
N LEU A 364 -23.32 -33.71 -38.68
CA LEU A 364 -22.97 -35.00 -38.07
C LEU A 364 -22.43 -34.83 -36.65
N VAL A 365 -21.66 -33.76 -36.39
CA VAL A 365 -21.22 -33.42 -35.03
C VAL A 365 -22.42 -33.11 -34.13
N PHE A 366 -23.40 -32.35 -34.62
CA PHE A 366 -24.64 -32.08 -33.88
C PHE A 366 -25.45 -33.34 -33.62
N PHE A 367 -25.52 -34.28 -34.56
CA PHE A 367 -26.15 -35.59 -34.35
C PHE A 367 -25.47 -36.35 -33.20
N CYS A 368 -24.14 -36.46 -33.22
CA CYS A 368 -23.37 -37.14 -32.17
C CYS A 368 -23.50 -36.44 -30.81
N GLN A 369 -23.51 -35.10 -30.78
CA GLN A 369 -23.67 -34.32 -29.56
C GLN A 369 -25.06 -34.50 -28.95
N ILE A 370 -26.13 -34.40 -29.75
CA ILE A 370 -27.51 -34.61 -29.26
C ILE A 370 -27.71 -36.05 -28.80
N ALA A 371 -27.19 -37.04 -29.55
CA ALA A 371 -27.28 -38.44 -29.16
C ALA A 371 -26.52 -38.75 -27.87
N SER A 372 -25.42 -38.04 -27.57
CA SER A 372 -24.64 -38.23 -26.35
C SER A 372 -25.24 -37.47 -25.16
N GLU A 373 -25.66 -36.22 -25.33
CA GLU A 373 -26.20 -35.38 -24.26
C GLU A 373 -27.60 -35.82 -23.80
N TYR A 374 -28.43 -36.31 -24.72
CA TYR A 374 -29.81 -36.74 -24.44
C TYR A 374 -29.99 -38.26 -24.52
N ALA A 375 -28.91 -39.03 -24.37
CA ALA A 375 -28.93 -40.50 -24.45
C ALA A 375 -29.96 -41.17 -23.52
N GLU A 376 -30.25 -40.57 -22.36
CA GLU A 376 -31.21 -41.10 -21.39
C GLU A 376 -32.68 -40.95 -21.84
N ASP A 377 -32.98 -39.95 -22.68
CA ASP A 377 -34.33 -39.61 -23.14
C ASP A 377 -34.63 -40.11 -24.57
N LEU A 378 -33.66 -40.79 -25.19
CA LEU A 378 -33.73 -41.30 -26.55
C LEU A 378 -33.81 -42.84 -26.57
N ASN A 379 -34.64 -43.38 -27.47
CA ASN A 379 -34.69 -44.81 -27.76
C ASN A 379 -33.79 -45.11 -28.97
N PHE A 380 -32.63 -45.71 -28.70
CA PHE A 380 -31.77 -46.28 -29.74
C PHE A 380 -32.38 -47.60 -30.22
N SER A 381 -32.73 -47.69 -31.49
CA SER A 381 -33.19 -48.96 -32.08
C SER A 381 -32.03 -49.75 -32.68
N ASP A 382 -32.14 -51.08 -32.69
CA ASP A 382 -31.14 -52.01 -33.25
C ASP A 382 -31.09 -52.02 -34.80
N ARG A 383 -31.71 -51.03 -35.45
CA ARG A 383 -31.77 -50.90 -36.91
C ARG A 383 -30.87 -49.75 -37.34
N TYR A 384 -29.92 -50.07 -38.22
CA TYR A 384 -28.98 -49.11 -38.81
C TYR A 384 -29.38 -48.83 -40.25
N GLU A 385 -29.32 -47.55 -40.65
CA GLU A 385 -29.47 -47.12 -42.03
C GLU A 385 -28.19 -46.47 -42.55
N CYS A 386 -27.94 -46.60 -43.85
CA CYS A 386 -26.78 -46.02 -44.52
C CYS A 386 -27.21 -44.84 -45.40
N LYS A 387 -26.65 -43.66 -45.17
CA LYS A 387 -26.73 -42.55 -46.12
C LYS A 387 -25.32 -42.10 -46.52
N GLY A 388 -24.88 -42.51 -47.71
CA GLY A 388 -23.53 -42.26 -48.20
C GLY A 388 -22.49 -43.18 -47.55
N GLN A 389 -21.44 -42.62 -46.93
CA GLN A 389 -20.38 -43.36 -46.21
C GLN A 389 -20.66 -43.50 -44.69
N VAL A 390 -21.82 -43.06 -44.20
CA VAL A 390 -22.13 -43.04 -42.76
C VAL A 390 -23.26 -44.03 -42.46
N GLU A 391 -22.97 -44.99 -41.59
CA GLU A 391 -23.95 -45.86 -40.92
C GLU A 391 -24.42 -45.16 -39.64
N TYR A 392 -25.74 -44.97 -39.50
CA TYR A 392 -26.32 -44.37 -38.29
C TYR A 392 -27.43 -45.23 -37.70
N PRO A 393 -27.53 -45.31 -36.35
CA PRO A 393 -28.65 -45.97 -35.69
C PRO A 393 -29.93 -45.12 -35.82
N LEU A 394 -31.07 -45.79 -35.99
CA LEU A 394 -32.36 -45.11 -35.94
C LEU A 394 -32.69 -44.77 -34.48
N VAL A 395 -32.63 -43.47 -34.16
CA VAL A 395 -32.90 -42.93 -32.82
C VAL A 395 -34.25 -42.20 -32.84
N PHE A 396 -35.10 -42.54 -31.89
CA PHE A 396 -36.42 -41.95 -31.70
C PHE A 396 -36.55 -41.29 -30.33
N PRO A 397 -37.42 -40.28 -30.17
CA PRO A 397 -37.78 -39.78 -28.85
C PRO A 397 -38.55 -40.85 -28.04
N LYS A 398 -38.39 -40.84 -26.71
CA LYS A 398 -39.14 -41.71 -25.80
C LYS A 398 -40.62 -41.37 -25.69
#